data_AF-A0A920I2G8-F1
#
_entry.id   AF-A0A920I2G8-F1
#
_cell.length_a   1.000
_cell.length_b   1.000
_cell.length_c   1.000
_cell.angle_alpha   90.00
_cell.angle_beta   90.00
_cell.angle_gamma   90.00
#
_symmetry.space_group_name_H-M   'P 1'
#
loop_
_entity.id
_entity.type
_entity.pdbx_description
1 polymer ?
#
loop_
_entity_poly.entity_id
_entity_poly.type
_entity_poly.pdbx_seq_one_letter_code
_entity_poly.pdbx_strand_id
1 'polypeptide(L)' 'MQGERVRVIRIVALGTRRGPATEAVELYEDMSPEMPSRRKDAEAEPQFELREKGAGRPTKRARRETSRLKSGLV' A
#
# COMPACT_ATOMS: atom_id res chain seq x y z
N MET A 1 -12.78 8.34 4.25
CA MET A 1 -12.75 6.88 4.39
C MET A 1 -12.61 6.55 5.87
N GLN A 2 -13.54 5.78 6.42
CA GLN A 2 -13.44 5.24 7.79
C GLN A 2 -12.29 4.23 7.85
N GLY A 3 -11.54 4.25 8.96
CA GLY A 3 -10.30 3.49 9.13
C GLY A 3 -10.51 1.99 8.98
N GLU A 4 -9.69 1.38 8.12
CA GLU A 4 -9.78 -0.03 7.74
C GLU A 4 -9.38 -1.02 8.87
N ARG A 5 -8.96 -0.50 10.02
CA ARG A 5 -8.48 -1.28 11.16
C ARG A 5 -9.13 -0.80 12.46
N VAL A 6 -9.84 -1.71 13.11
CA VAL A 6 -10.29 -1.54 14.51
C VAL A 6 -9.18 -2.02 15.43
N ARG A 7 -8.86 -1.25 16.47
CA ARG A 7 -7.90 -1.64 17.51
C ARG A 7 -8.59 -1.71 18.86
N VAL A 8 -8.24 -2.72 19.65
CA VAL A 8 -8.69 -2.86 21.05
C VAL A 8 -7.48 -2.55 21.93
N ILE A 9 -7.54 -1.44 22.64
CA ILE A 9 -6.40 -0.90 23.40
C ILE A 9 -6.76 -0.82 24.88
N ARG A 10 -5.88 -1.34 25.74
CA ARG A 10 -5.93 -1.15 27.19
C ARG A 10 -5.07 0.06 27.56
N ILE A 11 -5.64 1.00 28.31
CA ILE A 11 -4.92 2.16 28.83
C ILE A 11 -4.12 1.72 30.06
N VAL A 12 -2.80 1.95 30.04
CA VAL A 12 -1.89 1.62 31.16
C VAL A 12 -1.60 2.87 32.00
N ALA A 13 -1.43 4.02 31.36
CA ALA A 13 -1.19 5.29 32.03
C ALA A 13 -1.79 6.47 31.23
N LEU A 14 -2.06 7.58 31.92
CA LEU A 14 -2.51 8.82 31.29
C LEU A 14 -1.30 9.69 30.94
N GLY A 15 -1.23 10.13 29.69
CA GLY A 15 -0.25 11.12 29.24
C GLY A 15 -0.63 12.52 29.74
N THR A 16 0.36 13.28 30.21
CA THR A 16 0.17 14.68 30.62
C THR A 16 0.20 15.65 29.43
N ARG A 17 0.86 15.24 28.35
CA ARG A 17 0.96 15.99 27.08
C ARG A 17 1.13 15.03 25.91
N ARG A 18 0.98 15.54 24.69
CA ARG A 18 1.40 14.83 23.49
C ARG A 18 2.93 14.76 23.43
N GLY A 19 3.46 13.57 23.16
CA GLY A 19 4.89 13.30 23.11
C GLY A 19 5.31 12.55 21.84
N PRO A 20 6.60 12.20 21.74
CA PRO A 20 7.13 11.35 20.68
C PRO A 20 6.51 9.95 20.72
N ALA A 21 6.63 9.21 19.61
CA ALA A 21 6.05 7.87 19.47
C ALA A 21 6.54 6.90 20.55
N THR A 22 7.83 6.98 20.92
CA THR A 22 8.43 6.09 21.94
C THR A 22 7.74 6.24 23.29
N GLU A 23 7.56 7.46 23.78
CA GLU A 23 6.84 7.74 25.04
C GLU A 23 5.35 7.34 24.94
N ALA A 24 4.72 7.55 23.78
CA ALA A 24 3.30 7.26 23.59
C ALA A 24 2.98 5.76 23.59
N VAL A 25 3.90 4.92 23.12
CA VAL A 25 3.72 3.45 23.10
C VAL A 25 3.65 2.88 24.51
N GLU A 26 4.34 3.48 25.48
CA GLU A 26 4.34 3.02 26.88
C GLU A 26 3.02 3.28 27.62
N LEU A 27 2.15 4.15 27.09
CA LEU A 27 0.88 4.53 27.74
C LEU A 27 -0.25 3.52 27.53
N TYR A 28 -0.08 2.55 26.64
CA TYR A 28 -1.13 1.60 26.29
C TYR A 28 -0.59 0.23 25.89
N GLU A 29 -1.47 -0.76 25.97
CA GLU A 29 -1.21 -2.11 25.48
C GLU A 29 -2.20 -2.45 24.36
N ASP A 30 -1.69 -2.99 23.26
CA ASP A 30 -2.49 -3.40 22.11
C ASP A 30 -2.96 -4.84 22.28
N MET A 31 -4.27 -5.02 22.51
CA MET A 31 -4.94 -6.32 22.64
C MET A 31 -5.74 -6.65 21.37
N SER A 32 -5.43 -6.01 20.25
CA SER A 32 -6.16 -6.23 19.01
C SER A 32 -6.00 -7.68 18.53
N PRO A 33 -7.08 -8.33 18.06
CA PRO A 33 -6.96 -9.64 17.43
C PRO A 33 -6.06 -9.54 16.19
N GLU A 34 -5.30 -10.60 15.90
CA GLU A 34 -4.52 -10.69 14.67
C GLU A 34 -5.46 -10.49 13.48
N MET A 35 -5.25 -9.42 12.72
CA MET A 35 -6.06 -9.19 11.53
C MET A 35 -5.79 -10.31 10.53
N PRO A 36 -6.83 -10.82 9.82
CA PRO A 36 -6.59 -11.65 8.66
C PRO A 36 -5.66 -10.88 7.74
N SER A 37 -4.54 -11.50 7.36
CA SER A 37 -3.63 -10.87 6.41
C SER A 37 -4.47 -10.42 5.22
N ARG A 38 -4.38 -9.13 4.87
CA ARG A 38 -4.81 -8.73 3.54
C ARG A 38 -3.94 -9.58 2.64
N ARG A 39 -4.55 -10.61 2.05
CA ARG A 39 -3.89 -11.45 1.06
C ARG A 39 -3.19 -10.49 0.11
N LYS A 40 -1.98 -10.88 -0.28
CA LYS A 40 -1.05 -10.17 -1.17
C LYS A 40 -1.61 -9.91 -2.58
N ASP A 41 -2.92 -9.78 -2.71
CA ASP A 41 -3.64 -9.50 -3.93
C ASP A 41 -3.54 -7.99 -4.28
N ALA A 42 -3.15 -7.14 -3.32
CA ALA A 42 -2.89 -5.72 -3.54
C ALA A 42 -1.46 -5.41 -4.05
N GLU A 43 -0.57 -6.41 -4.11
CA GLU A 43 0.82 -6.26 -4.60
C GLU A 43 1.08 -7.05 -5.89
N ALA A 44 0.02 -7.53 -6.56
CA ALA A 44 0.15 -7.87 -7.96
C ALA A 44 0.36 -6.57 -8.73
N GLU A 45 1.64 -6.20 -8.91
CA GLU A 45 2.08 -5.24 -9.92
C GLU A 45 1.20 -5.44 -11.16
N PRO A 46 0.54 -4.39 -11.66
CA PRO A 46 -0.36 -4.55 -12.79
C PRO A 46 0.35 -5.30 -13.90
N GLN A 47 -0.19 -6.46 -14.32
CA GLN A 47 0.45 -7.31 -15.34
C GLN A 47 0.80 -6.56 -16.63
N PHE A 48 0.14 -5.43 -16.91
CA PHE A 48 0.43 -4.59 -18.06
C PHE A 48 1.78 -3.85 -17.98
N GLU A 49 2.38 -3.69 -16.79
CA GLU A 49 3.66 -3.02 -16.59
C GLU A 49 4.85 -3.98 -16.58
N LEU A 50 4.58 -5.28 -16.39
CA LEU A 50 5.59 -6.33 -16.44
C LEU A 50 6.18 -6.44 -17.85
N ARG A 51 7.44 -6.01 -17.99
CA ARG A 51 8.28 -6.28 -19.15
C ARG A 51 9.35 -7.31 -18.78
N GLU A 52 9.64 -8.20 -19.71
CA GLU A 52 10.74 -9.15 -19.55
C GLU A 52 12.06 -8.40 -19.27
N LYS A 53 12.83 -8.89 -18.31
CA LYS A 53 14.12 -8.30 -17.94
C LYS A 53 15.07 -8.38 -19.14
N GLY A 54 15.48 -7.22 -19.65
CA GLY A 54 16.30 -7.14 -20.87
C GLY A 54 15.53 -6.79 -22.14
N ALA A 55 14.21 -6.56 -22.08
CA ALA A 55 13.40 -6.14 -23.23
C ALA A 55 13.83 -4.79 -23.86
N GLY A 56 14.71 -4.04 -23.18
CA GLY A 56 15.33 -2.83 -23.71
C GLY A 56 14.33 -1.73 -24.07
N ARG A 57 14.80 -0.75 -24.84
CA ARG A 57 13.96 0.36 -25.31
C ARG A 57 12.97 -0.13 -26.37
N PRO A 58 11.67 0.25 -26.30
CA PRO A 58 10.69 -0.13 -27.31
C PRO A 58 11.10 0.23 -28.74
N THR A 59 10.94 -0.73 -29.66
CA THR A 59 11.17 -0.53 -31.09
C THR A 59 10.17 0.49 -31.67
N LYS A 60 10.46 1.01 -32.87
CA LYS A 60 9.55 1.94 -33.58
C LYS A 60 8.16 1.32 -33.81
N ARG A 61 8.09 0.01 -34.09
CA ARG A 61 6.84 -0.72 -34.26
C ARG A 61 6.04 -0.78 -32.96
N ALA A 62 6.67 -1.22 -31.87
CA ALA A 62 6.03 -1.30 -30.55
C ALA A 62 5.49 0.07 -30.10
N ARG A 63 6.25 1.16 -30.33
CA ARG A 63 5.78 2.52 -30.05
C ARG A 63 4.53 2.90 -30.85
N ARG A 64 4.46 2.55 -32.15
CA ARG A 64 3.30 2.82 -33.01
C ARG A 64 2.06 2.03 -32.58
N GLU A 65 2.24 0.78 -32.18
CA GLU A 65 1.16 -0.06 -31.65
C GLU A 65 0.59 0.54 -30.35
N THR A 66 1.45 0.95 -29.40
CA THR A 66 1.00 1.66 -28.19
C THR A 66 0.29 2.98 -28.52
N SER A 67 0.81 3.78 -29.47
CA SER A 67 0.16 5.04 -29.88
C SER A 67 -1.22 4.82 -30.50
N ARG A 68 -1.40 3.77 -31.32
CA ARG A 68 -2.70 3.42 -31.92
C ARG A 68 -3.73 3.00 -30.88
N LEU A 69 -3.32 2.29 -29.83
CA LEU A 69 -4.21 1.93 -28.72
C LEU A 69 -4.65 3.17 -27.92
N LYS A 70 -3.74 4.15 -27.76
CA LYS A 70 -4.02 5.39 -27.01
C LYS A 70 -4.85 6.41 -27.78
N SER A 71 -4.83 6.39 -29.11
CA SER A 71 -5.54 7.40 -29.93
C SER A 71 -7.08 7.31 -29.89
N GLY A 72 -7.64 6.21 -29.38
CA GLY A 72 -9.10 6.05 -29.20
C GLY A 72 -9.59 6.33 -27.78
N LEU A 73 -8.71 6.83 -26.90
CA LEU A 73 -8.97 7.08 -25.47
C LEU A 73 -9.05 8.58 -25.14
N VAL A 74 -9.24 9.42 -26.17
CA VAL A 74 -9.51 10.87 -26.08
C VAL A 74 -10.92 11.12 -26.60
#